data_AF-A0A1I6GR68-F1
#
_entry.id   AF-A0A1I6GR68-F1
#
_cell.length_a   1.000
_cell.length_b   1.000
_cell.length_c   1.000
_cell.angle_alpha   90.00
_cell.angle_beta   90.00
_cell.angle_gamma   90.00
#
_symmetry.space_group_name_H-M   'P 1'
#
loop_
_entity.id
_entity.type
_entity.pdbx_description
1 polymer ?
#
loop_
_entity_poly.entity_id
_entity_poly.type
_entity_poly.pdbx_seq_one_letter_code
_entity_poly.pdbx_strand_id
1 'polypeptide(L)'
;MSITTSRTNRRGALAMLAAIAVFSHPAIAKTDEGRAGSILKPRYTQSAFSRLDKLTVQDLYGKRKFKVVVDGFSPAMSRTLINLAHNELRSTQRLVRDLGKIKNRNARINRITKEILKFQKLEQNLWKSVQRLEKKKGGLSRLTLASEKSRLNRTVFTIKYLRQWQASPMEGTR
;
A
#
# COMPACT_ATOMS: atom_id res chain seq x y z
N MET A 1 57.38 -43.63 -25.20
CA MET A 1 56.28 -44.32 -24.50
C MET A 1 55.05 -43.40 -24.52
N SER A 2 54.05 -43.77 -25.32
CA SER A 2 52.71 -43.18 -25.46
C SER A 2 51.90 -43.37 -24.17
N ILE A 3 50.92 -42.53 -23.79
CA ILE A 3 49.48 -42.48 -24.21
C ILE A 3 48.94 -41.09 -23.75
N THR A 4 48.44 -40.15 -24.56
CA THR A 4 47.15 -39.93 -25.26
C THR A 4 45.82 -39.86 -24.45
N THR A 5 45.13 -38.69 -24.55
CA THR A 5 43.66 -38.41 -24.45
C THR A 5 42.94 -38.62 -23.09
N SER A 6 41.85 -37.93 -22.68
CA SER A 6 40.76 -37.21 -23.37
C SER A 6 40.03 -36.21 -22.43
N ARG A 7 39.42 -35.19 -23.03
CA ARG A 7 38.33 -34.33 -22.51
C ARG A 7 37.09 -35.14 -22.09
N THR A 8 36.28 -34.60 -21.16
CA THR A 8 34.81 -34.44 -21.35
C THR A 8 34.17 -33.48 -20.33
N ASN A 9 33.61 -32.42 -20.90
CA ASN A 9 32.48 -31.56 -20.51
C ASN A 9 31.36 -32.10 -19.59
N ARG A 10 30.74 -31.12 -18.88
CA ARG A 10 29.30 -30.80 -18.74
C ARG A 10 28.51 -31.20 -17.46
N ARG A 11 27.80 -30.16 -16.97
CA ARG A 11 26.51 -30.11 -16.23
C ARG A 11 26.60 -30.30 -14.72
N GLY A 12 26.37 -29.23 -13.94
CA GLY A 12 25.07 -28.96 -13.28
C GLY A 12 25.24 -29.30 -11.79
N ALA A 13 24.71 -28.63 -10.78
CA ALA A 13 23.67 -27.63 -10.68
C ALA A 13 23.97 -26.73 -9.46
N LEU A 14 23.47 -25.49 -9.53
CA LEU A 14 23.29 -24.63 -8.36
C LEU A 14 22.50 -25.38 -7.27
N ALA A 15 22.99 -25.32 -6.04
CA ALA A 15 22.15 -25.47 -4.86
C ALA A 15 22.35 -24.23 -3.97
N MET A 16 21.56 -23.19 -4.25
CA MET A 16 21.27 -22.15 -3.25
C MET A 16 20.28 -22.75 -2.25
N LEU A 17 20.71 -22.91 -1.00
CA LEU A 17 19.80 -23.11 0.12
C LEU A 17 19.60 -21.77 0.82
N ALA A 18 18.47 -21.15 0.51
CA ALA A 18 17.97 -19.97 1.19
C ALA A 18 17.48 -20.36 2.58
N ALA A 19 18.20 -19.93 3.62
CA ALA A 19 17.69 -19.88 4.98
C ALA A 19 16.75 -18.66 5.10
N ILE A 20 15.46 -18.86 4.79
CA ILE A 20 14.41 -17.88 5.10
C ILE A 20 13.95 -18.17 6.52
N ALA A 21 14.34 -17.31 7.45
CA ALA A 21 13.79 -17.26 8.80
C ALA A 21 12.26 -17.10 8.72
N VAL A 22 11.54 -18.08 9.26
CA VAL A 22 10.09 -18.05 9.47
C VAL A 22 9.80 -16.98 10.52
N PHE A 23 9.47 -15.77 10.08
CA PHE A 23 8.87 -14.78 10.95
C PHE A 23 7.38 -15.10 11.15
N SER A 24 7.05 -15.38 12.41
CA SER A 24 5.72 -15.64 12.94
C SER A 24 4.68 -14.63 12.44
N HIS A 25 3.62 -15.14 11.81
CA HIS A 25 2.39 -14.40 11.52
C HIS A 25 1.60 -14.18 12.81
N PRO A 26 1.21 -12.95 13.20
CA PRO A 26 0.17 -12.78 14.18
C PRO A 26 -1.19 -12.51 13.52
N ALA A 27 -2.15 -13.35 13.90
CA ALA A 27 -3.62 -13.22 13.80
C ALA A 27 -4.28 -13.44 12.42
N ILE A 28 -4.45 -14.71 12.06
CA ILE A 28 -5.58 -15.17 11.22
C ILE A 28 -6.87 -14.93 12.03
N ALA A 29 -7.81 -14.22 11.42
CA ALA A 29 -9.11 -13.90 12.00
C ALA A 29 -9.93 -15.17 12.27
N LYS A 30 -10.66 -15.18 13.40
CA LYS A 30 -11.61 -16.24 13.75
C LYS A 30 -12.54 -16.53 12.57
N THR A 31 -12.50 -17.76 12.09
CA THR A 31 -13.41 -18.32 11.09
C THR A 31 -14.72 -18.66 11.77
N ASP A 32 -15.82 -18.01 11.36
CA ASP A 32 -17.16 -18.54 11.63
C ASP A 32 -17.31 -19.83 10.85
N GLU A 33 -17.49 -20.94 11.57
CA GLU A 33 -17.79 -22.24 11.00
C GLU A 33 -19.22 -22.25 10.44
N GLY A 34 -19.38 -22.77 9.21
CA GLY A 34 -20.67 -23.19 8.69
C GLY A 34 -21.29 -22.33 7.58
N ARG A 35 -20.69 -22.36 6.37
CA ARG A 35 -21.42 -22.50 5.08
C ARG A 35 -20.45 -22.61 3.91
N ALA A 36 -20.52 -23.75 3.23
CA ALA A 36 -19.81 -24.02 1.98
C ALA A 36 -20.20 -23.01 0.88
N GLY A 37 -19.20 -22.50 0.15
CA GLY A 37 -19.38 -21.75 -1.11
C GLY A 37 -19.02 -20.25 -1.09
N SER A 38 -18.68 -19.65 0.05
CA SER A 38 -18.25 -18.25 0.04
C SER A 38 -16.76 -18.13 -0.30
N ILE A 39 -16.42 -17.44 -1.40
CA ILE A 39 -15.05 -16.96 -1.64
C ILE A 39 -14.68 -16.13 -0.42
N LEU A 40 -13.84 -16.69 0.46
CA LEU A 40 -13.47 -16.08 1.73
C LEU A 40 -12.89 -14.69 1.44
N LYS A 41 -13.63 -13.65 1.86
CA LYS A 41 -13.18 -12.26 1.76
C LYS A 41 -12.25 -12.00 2.93
N PRO A 42 -11.00 -11.59 2.70
CA PRO A 42 -10.15 -11.19 3.82
C PRO A 42 -10.79 -10.00 4.52
N ARG A 43 -11.10 -10.18 5.81
CA ARG A 43 -11.78 -9.21 6.66
C ARG A 43 -10.83 -8.76 7.76
N TYR A 44 -10.66 -7.45 7.90
CA TYR A 44 -9.73 -6.85 8.86
C TYR A 44 -10.48 -5.93 9.80
N THR A 45 -10.23 -6.03 11.10
CA THR A 45 -10.66 -4.98 12.03
C THR A 45 -9.89 -3.68 11.75
N GLN A 46 -10.40 -2.52 12.17
CA GLN A 46 -9.69 -1.24 12.05
C GLN A 46 -8.31 -1.27 12.74
N SER A 47 -8.20 -1.99 13.85
CA SER A 47 -6.95 -2.18 14.59
C SER A 47 -5.99 -3.14 13.87
N ALA A 48 -6.50 -4.17 13.19
CA ALA A 48 -5.69 -5.05 12.34
C ALA A 48 -5.20 -4.30 11.09
N PHE A 49 -6.05 -3.51 10.44
CA PHE A 49 -5.68 -2.67 9.30
C PHE A 49 -4.54 -1.70 9.64
N SER A 50 -4.62 -1.08 10.82
CA SER A 50 -3.61 -0.14 11.32
C SER A 50 -2.24 -0.78 11.60
N ARG A 51 -2.15 -2.11 11.54
CA ARG A 51 -0.93 -2.92 11.77
C ARG A 51 -0.43 -3.63 10.53
N LEU A 52 -1.10 -3.51 9.39
CA LEU A 52 -0.66 -4.14 8.13
C LEU A 52 0.71 -3.60 7.72
N ASP A 53 1.56 -4.51 7.24
CA ASP A 53 2.84 -4.15 6.64
C ASP A 53 2.68 -3.78 5.15
N LYS A 54 3.78 -3.30 4.56
CA LYS A 54 3.78 -2.83 3.17
C LYS A 54 3.53 -3.98 2.17
N LEU A 55 4.07 -5.17 2.44
CA LEU A 55 3.95 -6.33 1.56
C LEU A 55 2.50 -6.82 1.51
N THR A 56 1.84 -6.91 2.67
CA THR A 56 0.43 -7.29 2.78
C THR A 56 -0.46 -6.28 2.07
N VAL A 57 -0.22 -4.97 2.25
CA VAL A 57 -0.99 -3.94 1.54
C VAL A 57 -0.76 -4.00 0.03
N GLN A 58 0.45 -4.30 -0.43
CA GLN A 58 0.75 -4.50 -1.84
C GLN A 58 0.02 -5.72 -2.41
N ASP A 59 -0.02 -6.84 -1.68
CA ASP A 59 -0.77 -8.03 -2.06
C ASP A 59 -2.28 -7.75 -2.13
N LEU A 60 -2.84 -7.08 -1.11
CA LEU A 60 -4.25 -6.67 -1.09
C LEU A 60 -4.60 -5.71 -2.25
N TYR A 61 -3.69 -4.80 -2.61
CA TYR A 61 -3.85 -3.91 -3.76
C TYR A 61 -3.82 -4.68 -5.10
N GLY A 62 -2.93 -5.67 -5.24
CA GLY A 62 -2.83 -6.53 -6.42
C GLY A 62 -4.02 -7.47 -6.59
N LYS A 63 -4.61 -7.90 -5.47
CA LYS A 63 -5.79 -8.78 -5.37
C LYS A 63 -7.11 -8.04 -5.63
N ARG A 64 -7.19 -7.20 -6.68
CA ARG A 64 -8.40 -6.43 -7.07
C ARG A 64 -9.68 -7.29 -7.22
N LYS A 65 -9.54 -8.59 -7.47
CA LYS A 65 -10.63 -9.56 -7.58
C LYS A 65 -11.24 -9.96 -6.22
N PHE A 66 -10.54 -9.80 -5.12
CA PHE A 66 -11.02 -10.13 -3.78
C PHE A 66 -11.60 -8.88 -3.11
N LYS A 67 -12.86 -8.96 -2.64
CA LYS A 67 -13.52 -7.88 -1.91
C LYS A 67 -12.93 -7.80 -0.49
N VAL A 68 -11.79 -7.14 -0.33
CA VAL A 68 -11.22 -6.80 0.99
C VAL A 68 -12.23 -5.95 1.75
N VAL A 69 -12.52 -6.32 2.99
CA VAL A 69 -13.41 -5.58 3.88
C VAL A 69 -12.64 -5.16 5.12
N VAL A 70 -12.65 -3.87 5.43
CA VAL A 70 -12.17 -3.33 6.70
C VAL A 70 -13.39 -3.05 7.56
N ASP A 71 -13.47 -3.62 8.75
CA ASP A 71 -14.59 -3.40 9.66
C ASP A 71 -14.75 -1.93 10.00
N GLY A 72 -16.00 -1.50 10.08
CA GLY A 72 -16.36 -0.09 10.21
C GLY A 72 -16.37 0.66 8.88
N PHE A 73 -15.92 0.05 7.77
CA PHE A 73 -15.92 0.66 6.45
C PHE A 73 -16.80 -0.09 5.46
N SER A 74 -17.53 0.63 4.61
CA SER A 74 -18.19 0.02 3.45
C SER A 74 -17.18 -0.69 2.53
N PRO A 75 -17.60 -1.65 1.70
CA PRO A 75 -16.69 -2.30 0.74
C PRO A 75 -16.04 -1.31 -0.23
N ALA A 76 -16.74 -0.24 -0.60
CA ALA A 76 -16.18 0.81 -1.44
C ALA A 76 -15.08 1.58 -0.70
N MET A 77 -15.34 1.99 0.55
CA MET A 77 -14.36 2.71 1.35
C MET A 77 -13.18 1.84 1.77
N SER A 78 -13.40 0.54 2.00
CA SER A 78 -12.33 -0.43 2.26
C SER A 78 -11.32 -0.47 1.11
N ARG A 79 -11.79 -0.42 -0.15
CA ARG A 79 -10.89 -0.30 -1.31
C ARG A 79 -10.15 1.04 -1.34
N THR A 80 -10.85 2.13 -1.04
CA THR A 80 -10.25 3.47 -0.91
C THR A 80 -9.13 3.48 0.13
N LEU A 81 -9.32 2.83 1.28
CA LEU A 81 -8.30 2.68 2.31
C LEU A 81 -7.09 1.87 1.85
N ILE A 82 -7.31 0.75 1.15
CA ILE A 82 -6.21 -0.05 0.61
C ILE A 82 -5.42 0.75 -0.45
N ASN A 83 -6.10 1.52 -1.30
CA ASN A 83 -5.44 2.40 -2.27
C ASN A 83 -4.64 3.51 -1.59
N LEU A 84 -5.20 4.13 -0.55
CA LEU A 84 -4.50 5.12 0.27
C LEU A 84 -3.27 4.50 0.93
N ALA A 85 -3.41 3.34 1.56
CA ALA A 85 -2.34 2.66 2.27
C ALA A 85 -1.24 2.17 1.32
N HIS A 86 -1.59 1.76 0.10
CA HIS A 86 -0.61 1.39 -0.92
C HIS A 86 0.29 2.57 -1.29
N ASN A 87 -0.29 3.77 -1.41
CA ASN A 87 0.46 4.98 -1.74
C ASN A 87 1.20 5.55 -0.52
N GLU A 88 0.55 5.61 0.64
CA GLU A 88 0.95 6.37 1.84
C GLU A 88 0.62 5.65 3.15
N LEU A 89 1.07 4.39 3.30
CA LEU A 89 0.76 3.47 4.40
C LEU A 89 0.70 4.13 5.79
N ARG A 90 1.82 4.74 6.21
CA ARG A 90 1.95 5.31 7.57
C ARG A 90 0.99 6.48 7.78
N SER A 91 0.78 7.31 6.76
CA SER A 91 -0.15 8.44 6.84
C SER A 91 -1.58 7.95 6.94
N THR A 92 -1.96 6.95 6.15
CA THR A 92 -3.29 6.32 6.18
C THR A 92 -3.57 5.66 7.52
N GLN A 93 -2.65 4.85 8.04
CA GLN A 93 -2.81 4.19 9.35
C GLN A 93 -2.93 5.20 10.49
N ARG A 94 -2.16 6.29 10.45
CA ARG A 94 -2.30 7.38 11.41
C ARG A 94 -3.69 8.02 11.30
N LEU A 95 -4.12 8.36 10.09
CA LEU A 95 -5.43 8.98 9.86
C LEU A 95 -6.58 8.08 10.32
N VAL A 96 -6.54 6.78 10.03
CA VAL A 96 -7.52 5.80 10.51
C VAL A 96 -7.60 5.78 12.04
N ARG A 97 -6.45 5.79 12.73
CA ARG A 97 -6.42 5.84 14.20
C ARG A 97 -6.94 7.16 14.76
N ASP A 98 -6.55 8.29 14.16
CA ASP A 98 -7.00 9.62 14.58
C ASP A 98 -8.52 9.74 14.43
N LEU A 99 -9.06 9.33 13.28
CA LEU A 99 -10.48 9.41 12.98
C LEU A 99 -11.32 8.43 13.79
N GLY A 100 -10.76 7.30 14.25
CA GLY A 100 -11.43 6.38 15.17
C GLY A 100 -11.68 6.99 16.55
N LYS A 101 -10.90 8.02 16.95
CA LYS A 101 -11.07 8.72 18.23
C LYS A 101 -12.06 9.89 18.17
N ILE A 102 -12.33 10.40 16.97
CA ILE A 102 -13.16 11.58 16.76
C ILE A 102 -14.59 11.14 16.45
N LYS A 103 -15.52 11.40 17.36
CA LYS A 103 -16.95 11.07 17.17
C LYS A 103 -17.72 12.11 16.36
N ASN A 104 -17.31 13.38 16.44
CA ASN A 104 -18.00 14.49 15.79
C ASN A 104 -17.71 14.53 14.27
N ARG A 105 -18.76 14.58 13.44
CA ARG A 105 -18.66 14.62 11.97
C ARG A 105 -17.81 15.78 11.45
N ASN A 106 -18.05 17.00 11.92
CA ASN A 106 -17.35 18.20 11.46
C ASN A 106 -15.86 18.17 11.85
N ALA A 107 -15.55 17.66 13.05
CA ALA A 107 -14.17 17.47 13.47
C ALA A 107 -13.44 16.42 12.60
N ARG A 108 -14.12 15.33 12.19
CA ARG A 108 -13.57 14.34 11.23
C ARG A 108 -13.33 14.96 9.86
N ILE A 109 -14.29 15.71 9.32
CA ILE A 109 -14.12 16.46 8.07
C ILE A 109 -12.88 17.36 8.17
N ASN A 110 -12.78 18.17 9.23
CA ASN A 110 -11.64 19.06 9.43
C ASN A 110 -10.30 18.32 9.51
N ARG A 111 -10.26 17.15 10.18
CA ARG A 111 -9.06 16.30 10.23
C ARG A 111 -8.67 15.77 8.85
N ILE A 112 -9.64 15.34 8.03
CA ILE A 112 -9.41 14.89 6.65
C ILE A 112 -8.96 16.07 5.77
N THR A 113 -9.60 17.24 5.89
CA THR A 113 -9.23 18.47 5.18
C THR A 113 -7.78 18.86 5.45
N LYS A 114 -7.34 18.80 6.72
CA LYS A 114 -5.94 19.06 7.09
C LYS A 114 -4.98 18.09 6.38
N GLU A 115 -5.35 16.81 6.25
CA GLU A 115 -4.55 15.83 5.52
C GLU A 115 -4.52 16.14 4.01
N ILE A 116 -5.65 16.53 3.42
CA ILE A 116 -5.74 16.96 2.01
C ILE A 116 -4.81 18.15 1.75
N LEU A 117 -4.88 19.20 2.58
CA LEU A 117 -4.05 20.41 2.44
C LEU A 117 -2.55 20.08 2.52
N LYS A 118 -2.17 19.17 3.43
CA LYS A 118 -0.78 18.67 3.53
C LYS A 118 -0.33 18.02 2.22
N PHE A 119 -1.15 17.16 1.62
CA PHE A 119 -0.80 16.51 0.35
C PHE A 119 -0.84 17.48 -0.85
N GLN A 120 -1.72 18.49 -0.85
CA GLN A 120 -1.71 19.54 -1.88
C GLN A 120 -0.41 20.37 -1.84
N LYS A 121 0.10 20.68 -0.64
CA LYS A 121 1.42 21.32 -0.50
C LYS A 121 2.54 20.43 -1.02
N LEU A 122 2.48 19.13 -0.75
CA LEU A 122 3.44 18.15 -1.28
C LEU A 122 3.38 18.07 -2.81
N GLU A 123 2.18 18.02 -3.39
CA GLU A 123 1.93 18.01 -4.83
C GLU A 123 2.59 19.21 -5.51
N GLN A 124 2.36 20.43 -5.00
CA GLN A 124 2.98 21.65 -5.53
C GLN A 124 4.52 21.60 -5.49
N ASN A 125 5.09 21.08 -4.40
CA ASN A 125 6.53 20.93 -4.25
C ASN A 125 7.11 19.90 -5.23
N LEU A 126 6.45 18.76 -5.40
CA LEU A 126 6.84 17.72 -6.35
C LEU A 126 6.71 18.22 -7.80
N TRP A 127 5.68 18.99 -8.11
CA TRP A 127 5.51 19.59 -9.44
C TRP A 127 6.66 20.54 -9.78
N LYS A 128 7.03 21.45 -8.87
CA LYS A 128 8.22 22.31 -9.03
C LYS A 128 9.52 21.51 -9.15
N SER A 129 9.63 20.40 -8.40
CA SER A 129 10.77 19.48 -8.47
C SER A 129 10.91 18.83 -9.85
N VAL A 130 9.81 18.29 -10.38
CA VAL A 130 9.73 17.69 -11.72
C VAL A 130 10.15 18.72 -12.79
N GLN A 131 9.59 19.93 -12.76
CA GLN A 131 9.94 20.98 -13.73
C GLN A 131 11.42 21.35 -13.73
N ARG A 132 12.05 21.41 -12.54
CA ARG A 132 13.49 21.69 -12.43
C ARG A 132 14.33 20.55 -12.99
N LEU A 133 13.90 19.30 -12.77
CA LEU A 133 14.60 18.11 -13.27
C LEU A 133 14.45 17.93 -14.78
N GLU A 134 13.30 18.27 -15.37
CA GLU A 134 13.09 18.24 -16.82
C GLU A 134 14.04 19.17 -17.58
N LYS A 135 14.42 20.29 -16.97
CA LYS A 135 15.39 21.24 -17.54
C LYS A 135 16.84 20.77 -17.43
N LYS A 136 17.16 19.80 -16.56
CA LYS A 136 18.54 19.30 -16.37
C LYS A 136 18.83 18.13 -17.30
N LYS A 137 19.86 18.27 -18.14
CA LYS A 137 20.37 17.19 -19.01
C LYS A 137 21.32 16.28 -18.23
N GLY A 138 21.10 14.96 -18.24
CA GLY A 138 22.00 13.95 -17.63
C GLY A 138 21.28 12.66 -17.19
N GLY A 139 22.01 11.54 -17.15
CA GLY A 139 21.45 10.21 -16.83
C GLY A 139 20.87 10.07 -15.41
N LEU A 140 21.58 10.58 -14.40
CA LEU A 140 21.09 10.63 -13.00
C LEU A 140 19.84 11.51 -12.84
N SER A 141 19.73 12.56 -13.66
CA SER A 141 18.54 13.42 -13.74
C SER A 141 17.31 12.62 -14.19
N ARG A 142 17.47 11.68 -15.14
CA ARG A 142 16.36 10.88 -15.70
C ARG A 142 15.75 9.92 -14.69
N LEU A 143 16.57 9.22 -13.90
CA LEU A 143 16.08 8.34 -12.83
C LEU A 143 15.38 9.14 -11.72
N THR A 144 15.97 10.27 -11.33
CA THR A 144 15.38 11.16 -10.33
C THR A 144 14.05 11.73 -10.81
N LEU A 145 13.97 12.13 -12.08
CA LEU A 145 12.76 12.61 -12.73
C LEU A 145 11.65 11.55 -12.72
N ALA A 146 11.97 10.30 -13.09
CA ALA A 146 11.00 9.20 -13.06
C ALA A 146 10.46 8.95 -11.63
N SER A 147 11.35 8.98 -10.63
CA SER A 147 10.97 8.83 -9.22
C SER A 147 10.04 9.97 -8.75
N GLU A 148 10.38 11.22 -9.07
CA GLU A 148 9.56 12.39 -8.71
C GLU A 148 8.20 12.37 -9.40
N LYS A 149 8.12 11.99 -10.69
CA LYS A 149 6.85 11.80 -11.40
C LYS A 149 6.00 10.70 -10.73
N SER A 150 6.62 9.59 -10.32
CA SER A 150 5.91 8.53 -9.58
C SER A 150 5.38 9.02 -8.22
N ARG A 151 6.17 9.80 -7.47
CA ARG A 151 5.72 10.42 -6.21
C ARG A 151 4.58 11.40 -6.42
N LEU A 152 4.65 12.21 -7.48
CA LEU A 152 3.59 13.15 -7.85
C LEU A 152 2.29 12.42 -8.14
N ASN A 153 2.33 11.39 -8.99
CA ASN A 153 1.15 10.59 -9.32
C ASN A 153 0.52 9.95 -8.07
N ARG A 154 1.34 9.35 -7.19
CA ARG A 154 0.86 8.81 -5.91
C ARG A 154 0.20 9.88 -5.04
N THR A 155 0.78 11.07 -4.97
CA THR A 155 0.22 12.20 -4.22
C THR A 155 -1.14 12.63 -4.76
N VAL A 156 -1.28 12.77 -6.08
CA VAL A 156 -2.55 13.09 -6.75
C VAL A 156 -3.63 12.04 -6.44
N PHE A 157 -3.28 10.75 -6.52
CA PHE A 157 -4.20 9.67 -6.15
C PHE A 157 -4.59 9.73 -4.68
N THR A 158 -3.64 9.97 -3.78
CA THR A 158 -3.91 10.13 -2.34
C THR A 158 -4.90 11.26 -2.08
N ILE A 159 -4.74 12.43 -2.72
CA ILE A 159 -5.70 13.54 -2.61
C ILE A 159 -7.10 13.12 -3.09
N LYS A 160 -7.18 12.45 -4.24
CA LYS A 160 -8.46 11.94 -4.77
C LYS A 160 -9.16 11.03 -3.76
N TYR A 161 -8.46 10.06 -3.19
CA TYR A 161 -9.04 9.12 -2.23
C TYR A 161 -9.37 9.75 -0.88
N LEU A 162 -8.60 10.74 -0.42
CA LEU A 162 -8.93 11.53 0.77
C LEU A 162 -10.22 12.34 0.58
N ARG A 163 -10.44 12.92 -0.60
CA ARG A 163 -11.71 13.62 -0.93
C ARG A 163 -12.91 12.67 -0.93
N GLN A 164 -12.73 11.44 -1.44
CA GLN A 164 -13.77 10.42 -1.36
C GLN A 164 -14.11 10.06 0.10
N TRP A 165 -13.10 9.94 0.97
CA TRP A 165 -13.34 9.72 2.39
C TRP A 165 -13.99 10.92 3.07
N GLN A 166 -13.58 12.14 2.73
CA GLN A 166 -14.19 13.37 3.25
C GLN A 166 -15.71 13.45 2.98
N ALA A 167 -16.17 12.92 1.83
CA ALA A 167 -17.59 12.84 1.49
C ALA A 167 -18.37 11.84 2.37
N SER A 168 -17.70 10.83 2.93
CA SER A 168 -18.27 9.84 3.86
C SER A 168 -17.49 9.85 5.19
N PRO A 169 -17.52 10.98 5.91
CA PRO A 169 -16.61 11.23 7.02
C PRO A 169 -16.97 10.44 8.27
N MET A 170 -18.03 9.62 8.26
CA MET A 170 -18.46 8.75 9.38
C MET A 170 -18.06 7.28 9.19
N GLU A 171 -17.41 6.92 8.08
CA GLU A 171 -16.83 5.59 7.89
C GLU A 171 -15.70 5.35 8.91
N GLY A 172 -15.61 4.14 9.48
CA GLY A 172 -14.59 3.76 10.46
C GLY A 172 -14.82 4.26 11.88
N THR A 173 -16.08 4.34 12.34
CA THR A 173 -16.47 4.72 13.71
C THR A 173 -17.03 3.58 14.54
N ARG A 174 -16.99 2.34 14.04
CA ARG A 174 -17.52 1.16 14.75
C ARG A 174 -16.50 0.59 15.71
#